data_AF-A0A6G2V3Y8-F1
#
_entry.id   AF-A0A6G2V3Y8-F1
#
_cell.length_a   1.000
_cell.length_b   1.000
_cell.length_c   1.000
_cell.angle_alpha   90.00
_cell.angle_beta   90.00
_cell.angle_gamma   90.00
#
_symmetry.space_group_name_H-M   'P 1'
#
loop_
_entity.id
_entity.type
_entity.pdbx_description
1 polymer ?
#
loop_
_entity_poly.entity_id
_entity_poly.type
_entity_poly.pdbx_seq_one_letter_code
_entity_poly.pdbx_strand_id
1 'polypeptide(L)'
;ASLFNYLTDEHPETFDSVTTAYTVGEAASPVHVHKLHSARPGINVINGYGPAEAMIYATTHTIEPANQPHTAIPIGTPLVNKPLYVLDTALRLCAPGATGELYVSGDG
;
A
#
# COMPACT_ATOMS: atom_id res chain seq x y z
N ALA A 1 14.82 -6.34 3.56
CA ALA A 1 13.59 -5.95 4.26
C ALA A 1 13.41 -4.45 4.06
N SER A 2 12.19 -3.99 3.83
CA SER A 2 11.89 -2.56 3.74
C SER A 2 12.29 -1.82 5.01
N LEU A 3 12.46 -0.50 4.93
CA LEU A 3 12.68 0.33 6.13
C LEU A 3 11.54 0.15 7.14
N PHE A 4 10.29 0.09 6.67
CA PHE A 4 9.12 -0.14 7.52
C PHE A 4 9.23 -1.45 8.30
N ASN A 5 9.62 -2.54 7.64
CA ASN A 5 9.80 -3.84 8.28
C ASN A 5 10.91 -3.80 9.33
N TYR A 6 12.05 -3.21 8.98
CA TYR A 6 13.19 -3.07 9.91
C TYR A 6 12.81 -2.27 11.16
N LEU A 7 12.15 -1.12 11.00
CA LEU A 7 11.70 -0.31 12.14
C LEU A 7 10.67 -1.06 12.99
N THR A 8 9.77 -1.82 12.38
CA THR A 8 8.78 -2.63 13.12
C THR A 8 9.45 -3.71 13.96
N ASP A 9 10.57 -4.27 13.50
CA ASP A 9 11.29 -5.33 14.19
C ASP A 9 12.27 -4.83 15.25
N GLU A 10 13.09 -3.86 14.88
CA GLU A 10 14.26 -3.45 15.67
C GLU A 10 14.03 -2.16 16.45
N HIS A 11 13.11 -1.29 16.00
CA HIS A 11 12.86 0.03 16.58
C HIS A 11 11.37 0.38 16.68
N PRO A 12 10.52 -0.47 17.30
CA PRO A 12 9.07 -0.25 17.36
C PRO A 12 8.68 1.06 18.07
N GLU A 13 9.53 1.57 18.97
CA GLU A 13 9.36 2.85 19.66
C GLU A 13 9.26 4.05 18.71
N THR A 14 9.78 3.92 17.47
CA THR A 14 9.66 4.97 16.44
C THR A 14 8.21 5.26 16.06
N PHE A 15 7.31 4.31 16.31
CA PHE A 15 5.87 4.47 16.04
C PHE A 15 5.09 5.06 17.23
N ASP A 16 5.71 5.29 18.39
CA ASP A 16 4.98 5.76 19.58
C ASP A 16 4.50 7.21 19.50
N SER A 17 5.18 8.03 18.70
CA SER A 17 4.84 9.45 18.52
C SER A 17 3.98 9.74 17.29
N VAL A 18 3.76 8.75 16.42
CA VAL A 18 3.03 8.94 15.16
C VAL A 18 1.65 8.30 15.21
N THR A 19 0.71 8.87 14.47
CA THR A 19 -0.65 8.35 14.33
C THR A 19 -0.85 7.57 13.03
N THR A 20 0.02 7.79 12.05
CA THR A 20 -0.07 7.19 10.72
C THR A 20 1.31 6.82 10.20
N ALA A 21 1.46 5.57 9.76
CA ALA A 21 2.65 5.05 9.11
C ALA A 21 2.33 4.68 7.65
N TYR A 22 3.20 5.08 6.73
CA TYR A 22 3.10 4.70 5.32
C TYR A 22 4.18 3.66 4.97
N THR A 23 3.79 2.66 4.20
CA THR A 23 4.71 1.77 3.47
C THR A 23 4.52 1.97 1.97
N VAL A 24 5.60 2.01 1.21
CA VAL A 24 5.60 2.31 -0.23
C VAL A 24 6.86 1.77 -0.89
N GLY A 25 6.81 1.53 -2.20
CA GLY A 25 7.98 1.25 -3.05
C GLY A 25 8.28 -0.23 -3.23
N GLU A 26 7.85 -1.07 -2.28
CA GLU A 26 7.89 -2.53 -2.38
C GLU A 26 6.61 -3.16 -1.82
N ALA A 27 6.41 -4.45 -2.07
CA ALA A 27 5.26 -5.18 -1.56
C ALA A 27 5.23 -5.13 -0.02
N ALA A 28 4.17 -4.54 0.54
CA ALA A 28 4.01 -4.43 1.99
C ALA A 28 3.94 -5.81 2.64
N SER A 29 4.67 -5.99 3.74
CA SER A 29 4.72 -7.27 4.45
C SER A 29 3.53 -7.42 5.41
N PRO A 30 2.62 -8.39 5.18
CA PRO A 30 1.46 -8.56 6.06
C PRO A 30 1.83 -8.89 7.51
N VAL A 31 2.93 -9.62 7.72
CA VAL A 31 3.42 -9.99 9.05
C VAL A 31 3.87 -8.76 9.84
N HIS A 32 4.63 -7.86 9.21
CA HIS A 32 5.10 -6.64 9.89
C HIS A 32 3.95 -5.65 10.13
N VAL A 33 3.03 -5.50 9.17
CA VAL A 33 1.83 -4.67 9.38
C VAL A 33 0.99 -5.20 10.56
N HIS A 34 0.75 -6.51 10.63
CA HIS A 34 0.03 -7.12 11.75
C HIS A 34 0.77 -6.95 13.09
N LYS A 35 2.10 -7.10 13.09
CA LYS A 35 2.94 -6.86 14.26
C LYS A 35 2.82 -5.42 14.75
N LEU A 36 2.89 -4.43 13.86
CA LEU A 36 2.74 -3.02 14.21
C LEU A 36 1.34 -2.71 14.77
N HIS A 37 0.28 -3.21 14.12
CA HIS A 37 -1.10 -3.04 14.62
C HIS A 37 -1.31 -3.66 16.01
N SER A 38 -0.66 -4.78 16.28
CA SER A 38 -0.71 -5.46 17.58
C SER A 38 0.09 -4.71 18.66
N ALA A 39 1.26 -4.17 18.31
CA ALA A 39 2.12 -3.42 19.22
C ALA A 39 1.58 -2.00 19.50
N ARG A 40 0.92 -1.38 18.53
CA ARG A 40 0.39 -0.02 18.61
C ARG A 40 -1.09 0.04 18.18
N PRO A 41 -2.03 -0.43 19.02
CA PRO A 41 -3.45 -0.36 18.71
C PRO A 41 -3.90 1.07 18.38
N GLY A 42 -4.60 1.24 17.26
CA GLY A 42 -5.11 2.53 16.80
C GLY A 42 -4.18 3.34 15.89
N ILE A 43 -2.98 2.85 15.58
CA ILE A 43 -2.16 3.44 14.51
C ILE A 43 -2.80 3.17 13.15
N ASN A 44 -2.78 4.17 12.26
CA ASN A 44 -3.17 3.96 10.87
C ASN A 44 -1.97 3.45 10.08
N VAL A 45 -2.10 2.34 9.37
CA VAL A 45 -1.08 1.87 8.43
C VAL A 45 -1.62 1.96 7.03
N ILE A 46 -0.92 2.67 6.14
CA ILE A 46 -1.35 2.92 4.77
C ILE A 46 -0.31 2.36 3.80
N ASN A 47 -0.74 1.52 2.88
CA ASN A 47 0.07 1.08 1.76
C ASN A 47 -0.15 2.04 0.58
N GLY A 48 0.92 2.69 0.13
CA GLY A 48 0.90 3.55 -1.05
C GLY A 48 1.56 2.87 -2.24
N TYR A 49 1.05 3.12 -3.43
CA TYR A 49 1.67 2.70 -4.68
C TYR A 49 1.64 3.86 -5.68
N GLY A 50 2.76 4.06 -6.37
CA GLY A 50 2.84 4.97 -7.50
C GLY A 50 4.25 4.94 -8.09
N PRO A 51 4.38 4.98 -9.43
CA PRO A 51 5.67 5.20 -10.07
C PRO A 51 6.15 6.65 -9.85
N ALA A 52 7.44 6.90 -10.07
CA ALA A 52 8.00 8.25 -9.93
C ALA A 52 7.36 9.23 -10.94
N GLU A 53 7.05 8.72 -12.13
CA GLU A 53 6.38 9.40 -13.24
C GLU A 53 4.97 9.87 -12.88
N ALA A 54 4.35 9.29 -11.85
CA ALA A 54 3.03 9.67 -11.35
C ALA A 54 3.08 10.31 -9.95
N MET A 55 4.19 10.99 -9.61
CA MET A 55 4.37 11.78 -8.39
C MET A 55 4.10 11.02 -7.09
N ILE A 56 4.92 10.00 -6.80
CA ILE A 56 4.95 9.22 -5.55
C ILE A 56 3.76 8.28 -5.37
N TYR A 57 2.52 8.79 -5.31
CA TYR A 57 1.33 7.99 -5.06
C TYR A 57 0.31 8.14 -6.18
N ALA A 58 -0.08 7.01 -6.75
CA ALA A 58 -1.22 6.85 -7.64
C ALA A 58 -2.42 6.22 -6.92
N THR A 59 -2.18 5.32 -5.96
CA THR A 59 -3.19 4.68 -5.13
C THR A 59 -2.77 4.60 -3.67
N THR A 60 -3.75 4.51 -2.79
CA THR A 60 -3.52 4.23 -1.36
C THR A 60 -4.53 3.22 -0.84
N HIS A 61 -4.09 2.38 0.10
CA HIS A 61 -4.91 1.45 0.85
C HIS A 61 -4.69 1.62 2.35
N THR A 62 -5.72 2.02 3.09
CA THR A 62 -5.70 1.91 4.55
C THR A 62 -5.86 0.45 4.94
N ILE A 63 -4.88 -0.07 5.68
CA ILE A 63 -4.83 -1.47 6.07
C ILE A 63 -5.53 -1.63 7.42
N GLU A 64 -6.69 -2.29 7.42
CA GLU A 64 -7.43 -2.56 8.64
C GLU A 64 -6.70 -3.58 9.54
N PRO A 65 -6.70 -3.37 10.87
CA PRO A 65 -6.23 -4.37 11.82
C PRO A 65 -7.01 -5.68 11.67
N ALA A 66 -6.30 -6.81 11.82
CA ALA A 66 -6.89 -8.14 11.74
C ALA A 66 -6.29 -9.06 12.81
N ASN A 67 -7.05 -10.08 13.23
CA ASN A 67 -6.62 -11.06 14.23
C ASN A 67 -5.44 -11.94 13.74
N GLN A 68 -5.23 -12.01 12.44
CA GLN A 68 -4.13 -12.72 11.80
C GLN A 68 -3.54 -11.83 10.70
N PRO A 69 -2.27 -12.05 10.30
CA PRO A 69 -1.70 -11.38 9.14
C PRO A 69 -2.56 -11.59 7.88
N HIS A 70 -2.73 -10.53 7.09
CA HIS A 70 -3.37 -10.62 5.78
C HIS A 70 -2.59 -11.55 4.84
N THR A 71 -3.23 -12.15 3.85
CA THR A 71 -2.51 -12.96 2.84
C THR A 71 -1.67 -12.08 1.92
N ALA A 72 -2.19 -10.92 1.54
CA ALA A 72 -1.53 -9.90 0.74
C ALA A 72 -2.12 -8.53 1.09
N ILE A 73 -1.35 -7.46 0.91
CA ILE A 73 -1.81 -6.10 1.12
C ILE A 73 -2.10 -5.44 -0.24
N PRO A 74 -3.36 -5.05 -0.52
CA PRO A 74 -3.69 -4.33 -1.75
C PRO A 74 -2.95 -2.99 -1.87
N ILE A 75 -2.77 -2.52 -3.10
CA ILE A 75 -2.31 -1.15 -3.38
C ILE A 75 -3.44 -0.11 -3.28
N GLY A 76 -4.68 -0.58 -3.16
CA GLY A 76 -5.85 0.24 -2.84
C GLY A 76 -6.53 0.86 -4.06
N THR A 77 -7.03 2.07 -3.88
CA THR A 77 -7.84 2.77 -4.88
C THR A 77 -7.13 4.02 -5.40
N PRO A 78 -7.45 4.44 -6.64
CA PRO A 78 -7.00 5.72 -7.21
C PRO A 78 -7.12 6.90 -6.24
N LEU A 79 -6.08 7.73 -6.20
CA LEU A 79 -6.20 9.07 -5.62
C LEU A 79 -7.10 9.96 -6.49
N VAL A 80 -7.61 11.04 -5.89
CA VAL A 80 -8.40 12.05 -6.61
C VAL A 80 -7.62 12.53 -7.84
N ASN A 81 -8.31 12.63 -8.98
CA ASN A 81 -7.77 13.03 -10.28
C ASN A 81 -6.64 12.14 -10.85
N LYS A 82 -6.40 10.95 -10.30
CA LYS A 82 -5.41 9.99 -10.81
C LYS A 82 -6.08 8.68 -11.22
N PRO A 83 -6.83 8.60 -12.33
CA PRO A 83 -7.47 7.35 -12.76
C PRO A 83 -6.43 6.26 -13.09
N LEU A 84 -6.76 5.01 -12.77
CA LEU A 84 -5.97 3.83 -13.10
C LEU A 84 -6.78 2.85 -13.95
N TYR A 85 -6.08 2.13 -14.83
CA TYR A 85 -6.66 1.15 -15.73
C TYR A 85 -5.84 -0.14 -15.70
N VAL A 86 -6.51 -1.29 -15.70
CA VAL A 86 -5.87 -2.59 -15.90
C VAL A 86 -6.16 -3.00 -17.34
N LEU A 87 -5.11 -3.05 -18.17
CA LEU A 87 -5.23 -3.26 -19.62
C LEU A 87 -4.60 -4.58 -20.06
N ASP A 88 -5.16 -5.17 -21.11
CA ASP A 88 -4.55 -6.29 -21.83
C ASP A 88 -3.48 -5.81 -22.83
N THR A 89 -2.81 -6.76 -23.51
CA THR A 89 -1.76 -6.45 -24.49
C THR A 89 -2.24 -5.69 -25.74
N ALA A 90 -3.55 -5.56 -25.93
CA ALA A 90 -4.17 -4.78 -26.99
C ALA A 90 -4.74 -3.44 -26.48
N LEU A 91 -4.36 -3.02 -25.25
CA LEU A 91 -4.80 -1.80 -24.57
C LEU A 91 -6.32 -1.74 -24.30
N ARG A 92 -6.97 -2.89 -24.14
CA ARG A 92 -8.39 -2.98 -23.76
C ARG A 92 -8.52 -3.21 -22.27
N LEU A 93 -9.60 -2.69 -21.66
CA LEU A 93 -9.89 -2.93 -20.24
C LEU A 93 -10.05 -4.41 -19.96
N CYS A 94 -9.31 -4.91 -18.97
CA CYS A 94 -9.51 -6.23 -18.42
C CYS A 94 -10.85 -6.34 -17.69
N ALA A 95 -11.46 -7.52 -17.73
CA ALA A 95 -12.64 -7.82 -16.92
C ALA A 95 -12.28 -7.79 -15.41
N PRO A 96 -13.24 -7.50 -14.51
CA PRO A 96 -12.99 -7.53 -13.07
C PRO A 96 -12.37 -8.85 -12.60
N GLY A 97 -11.26 -8.76 -11.87
CA GLY A 97 -10.51 -9.92 -11.36
C GLY A 97 -9.50 -10.54 -12.34
N ALA A 98 -9.50 -10.14 -13.61
CA ALA A 98 -8.46 -10.56 -14.55
C ALA A 98 -7.16 -9.76 -14.34
N THR A 99 -6.02 -10.45 -14.48
CA THR A 99 -4.70 -9.82 -14.45
C THR A 99 -4.40 -9.13 -15.77
N GLY A 100 -3.86 -7.91 -15.68
CA GLY A 100 -3.37 -7.12 -16.81
C GLY A 100 -2.31 -6.12 -16.36
N GLU A 101 -1.84 -5.28 -17.27
CA GLU A 101 -0.86 -4.24 -16.98
C GLU A 101 -1.54 -2.99 -16.42
N LEU A 102 -0.95 -2.39 -15.40
CA LEU A 102 -1.51 -1.23 -14.70
C LEU A 102 -1.03 0.07 -15.33
N TYR A 103 -1.98 0.85 -15.85
CA TYR A 103 -1.74 2.18 -16.42
C TYR A 103 -2.25 3.26 -15.47
N VAL A 104 -1.46 4.31 -15.28
CA VAL A 104 -1.78 5.48 -14.47
C VAL A 104 -1.92 6.69 -15.39
N SER A 105 -2.93 7.53 -15.15
CA SER A 105 -3.16 8.78 -15.88
C SER A 105 -3.66 9.87 -14.92
N GLY A 106 -3.92 11.06 -15.45
CA GLY A 106 -4.42 12.21 -14.69
C GLY A 106 -3.33 13.13 -14.17
N ASP A 107 -3.62 13.83 -13.08
CA ASP A 107 -2.76 14.88 -12.55
C ASP A 107 -1.50 14.30 -11.89
N GLY A 108 -0.35 14.91 -12.21
CA GLY A 108 0.96 14.57 -11.65
C GLY A 108 1.46 13.23 -12.14
#